data_AF-A0A0V1F1C7-F1
#
_entry.id   AF-A0A0V1F1C7-F1
#
_cell.length_a   1.000
_cell.length_b   1.000
_cell.length_c   1.000
_cell.angle_alpha   90.00
_cell.angle_beta   90.00
_cell.angle_gamma   90.00
#
_symmetry.space_group_name_H-M   'P 1'
#
loop_
_entity.id
_entity.type
_entity.pdbx_description
1 polymer ?
#
loop_
_entity_poly.entity_id
_entity_poly.type
_entity_poly.pdbx_seq_one_letter_code
_entity_poly.pdbx_strand_id
1 'polypeptide(L)'
;LVLSCLDILHPPNARMFVEIYVLTELMQSDLHKIIVSPQPLTTDHVKVFVYQILRGLLYLHSARILHRDIKPGNLLVNSNCLLKICDFGLARVWDPSEQATLTHEVVTQYYRAPELLMGARNYTAAVDVWSVGCIFAELLGRRILFQAQGPVEQLNLIIDLLGTPSVAEMRYACEGARNHVLKSPFRPPKYFKLYSLSQQATQEAVGLLTQMLCFDPDKRITVGDALAHPYLEEGRLRFHSCMCSCCRTTSNGTRVYAQNPEPVHSEPFDVKWEKELSRLSMFELRDRIYKFIIERAPPYHIPLCINPDSNAFKSFITSSVAQASELPPSPHAWE
;
A
#
# COMPACT_ATOMS: atom_id res chain seq x y z
N LEU A 1 -3.77 4.19 -10.73
CA LEU A 1 -4.07 3.82 -9.32
C LEU A 1 -2.79 3.73 -8.48
N VAL A 2 -1.61 3.78 -9.11
CA VAL A 2 -0.37 4.24 -8.47
C VAL A 2 -0.19 5.73 -8.78
N LEU A 3 0.43 6.49 -7.87
CA LEU A 3 0.72 7.91 -8.08
C LEU A 3 1.69 8.10 -9.25
N SER A 4 1.34 8.97 -10.20
CA SER A 4 2.18 9.19 -11.37
C SER A 4 3.25 10.24 -11.08
N CYS A 5 4.50 9.92 -11.39
CA CYS A 5 5.57 10.91 -11.53
C CYS A 5 5.41 11.60 -12.89
N LEU A 6 4.87 12.82 -12.89
CA LEU A 6 4.64 13.62 -14.10
C LEU A 6 5.98 14.12 -14.66
N ASP A 7 6.84 14.64 -13.79
CA ASP A 7 8.15 15.14 -14.18
C ASP A 7 9.13 15.17 -12.99
N ILE A 8 10.43 15.31 -13.27
CA ILE A 8 11.46 15.54 -12.27
C ILE A 8 12.24 16.77 -12.72
N LEU A 9 12.29 17.81 -11.89
CA LEU A 9 12.90 19.08 -12.29
C LEU A 9 14.40 18.88 -12.49
N HIS A 10 14.91 19.50 -13.55
CA HIS A 10 16.33 19.49 -13.82
C HIS A 10 17.08 20.25 -12.72
N PRO A 11 18.11 19.61 -12.11
CA PRO A 11 19.00 20.31 -11.19
C PRO A 11 19.80 21.39 -11.95
N PRO A 12 19.95 22.60 -11.38
CA PRO A 12 20.57 23.72 -12.07
C PRO A 12 22.05 23.48 -12.40
N ASN A 13 22.78 22.71 -11.59
CA ASN A 13 24.08 22.15 -11.92
C ASN A 13 24.41 20.91 -11.07
N ALA A 14 25.34 20.07 -11.54
CA ALA A 14 25.74 18.84 -10.87
C ALA A 14 26.30 19.06 -9.45
N ARG A 15 27.04 20.17 -9.23
CA ARG A 15 27.68 20.47 -7.94
C ARG A 15 26.65 20.78 -6.85
N MET A 16 25.54 21.40 -7.22
CA MET A 16 24.44 21.80 -6.33
C MET A 16 23.30 20.77 -6.26
N PHE A 17 23.47 19.56 -6.82
CA PHE A 17 22.47 18.51 -6.77
C PHE A 17 22.35 17.89 -5.37
N VAL A 18 21.66 18.58 -4.46
CA VAL A 18 21.41 18.16 -3.07
C VAL A 18 19.95 17.78 -2.82
N GLU A 19 19.03 18.26 -3.66
CA GLU A 19 17.59 18.05 -3.55
C GLU A 19 17.03 17.55 -4.89
N ILE A 20 15.95 16.77 -4.80
CA ILE A 20 15.21 16.26 -5.94
C ILE A 20 13.78 16.79 -5.82
N TYR A 21 13.30 17.44 -6.88
CA TYR A 21 11.94 17.94 -6.96
C TYR A 21 11.15 17.08 -7.95
N VAL A 22 10.18 16.33 -7.43
CA VAL A 22 9.32 15.44 -8.22
C VAL A 22 7.95 16.08 -8.37
N LEU A 23 7.49 16.24 -9.61
CA LEU A 23 6.13 16.69 -9.93
C LEU A 23 5.21 15.49 -10.05
N THR A 24 4.12 15.51 -9.32
CA THR A 24 3.09 14.46 -9.35
C THR A 24 1.72 15.06 -9.63
N GLU A 25 0.74 14.19 -9.84
CA GLU A 25 -0.65 14.58 -9.79
C GLU A 25 -0.99 15.11 -8.38
N LEU A 26 -1.80 16.17 -8.31
CA LEU A 26 -2.29 16.71 -7.05
C LEU A 26 -3.42 15.83 -6.51
N MET A 27 -3.25 15.32 -5.30
CA MET A 27 -4.29 14.61 -4.54
C MET A 27 -4.57 15.41 -3.27
N GLN A 28 -5.83 15.79 -3.04
CA GLN A 28 -6.21 16.75 -2.00
C GLN A 28 -6.12 16.19 -0.58
N SER A 29 -6.24 14.87 -0.43
CA SER A 29 -6.28 14.20 0.87
C SER A 29 -5.65 12.81 0.77
N ASP A 30 -5.65 12.11 1.90
CA ASP A 30 -5.34 10.70 2.05
C ASP A 30 -6.55 9.98 2.67
N LEU A 31 -6.59 8.65 2.56
CA LEU A 31 -7.70 7.83 3.04
C LEU A 31 -7.82 7.87 4.57
N HIS A 32 -6.71 8.08 5.30
CA HIS A 32 -6.75 8.24 6.75
C HIS A 32 -7.65 9.42 7.16
N LYS A 33 -7.40 10.60 6.58
CA LYS A 33 -8.24 11.79 6.80
C LYS A 33 -9.69 11.56 6.44
N ILE A 34 -9.97 10.84 5.35
CA ILE A 34 -11.34 10.49 4.97
C ILE A 34 -12.01 9.61 6.03
N ILE A 35 -11.32 8.56 6.51
CA ILE A 35 -11.80 7.61 7.52
C ILE A 35 -12.14 8.31 8.85
N VAL A 36 -11.30 9.25 9.31
CA VAL A 36 -11.52 9.94 10.59
C VAL A 36 -12.44 11.17 10.47
N SER A 37 -12.74 11.61 9.24
CA SER A 37 -13.63 12.76 9.01
C SER A 37 -15.10 12.44 9.34
N PRO A 38 -15.93 13.46 9.64
CA PRO A 38 -17.36 13.29 9.81
C PRO A 38 -18.12 13.02 8.50
N GLN A 39 -17.46 13.10 7.32
CA GLN A 39 -18.12 12.91 6.03
C GLN A 39 -18.60 11.46 5.89
N PRO A 40 -19.88 11.18 5.61
CA PRO A 40 -20.39 9.80 5.52
C PRO A 40 -19.66 8.93 4.49
N LEU A 41 -19.27 7.72 4.90
CA LEU A 41 -18.80 6.67 3.99
C LEU A 41 -19.94 5.69 3.74
N THR A 42 -20.44 5.69 2.50
CA THR A 42 -21.46 4.74 2.06
C THR A 42 -20.82 3.42 1.67
N THR A 43 -21.63 2.36 1.56
CA THR A 43 -21.17 1.05 1.07
C THR A 43 -20.50 1.16 -0.30
N ASP A 44 -21.00 2.02 -1.19
CA ASP A 44 -20.41 2.27 -2.50
C ASP A 44 -18.99 2.85 -2.40
N HIS A 45 -18.78 3.80 -1.48
CA HIS A 45 -17.44 4.34 -1.23
C HIS A 45 -16.48 3.24 -0.78
N VAL A 46 -16.90 2.39 0.16
CA VAL A 46 -16.06 1.27 0.65
C VAL A 46 -15.70 0.31 -0.48
N LYS A 47 -16.68 -0.16 -1.25
CA LYS A 47 -16.47 -1.07 -2.39
C LYS A 47 -15.52 -0.47 -3.43
N VAL A 48 -15.71 0.80 -3.78
CA VAL A 48 -14.89 1.51 -4.78
C VAL A 48 -13.46 1.74 -4.27
N PHE A 49 -13.26 2.08 -2.99
CA PHE A 49 -11.91 2.22 -2.43
C PHE A 49 -11.18 0.88 -2.38
N VAL A 50 -11.79 -0.18 -1.83
CA VAL A 50 -11.18 -1.51 -1.77
C VAL A 50 -10.83 -2.03 -3.15
N TYR A 51 -11.74 -1.88 -4.12
CA TYR A 51 -11.49 -2.24 -5.51
C TYR A 51 -10.30 -1.47 -6.12
N GLN A 52 -10.22 -0.15 -5.91
CA GLN A 52 -9.11 0.65 -6.42
C GLN A 52 -7.75 0.27 -5.79
N ILE A 53 -7.73 -0.03 -4.49
CA ILE A 53 -6.52 -0.47 -3.79
C ILE A 53 -6.04 -1.80 -4.37
N LEU A 54 -6.92 -2.80 -4.47
CA LEU A 54 -6.59 -4.11 -5.02
C LEU A 54 -6.15 -4.02 -6.49
N ARG A 55 -6.84 -3.23 -7.31
CA ARG A 55 -6.45 -3.02 -8.70
C ARG A 55 -5.08 -2.33 -8.84
N GLY A 56 -4.74 -1.42 -7.92
CA GLY A 56 -3.40 -0.83 -7.84
C GLY A 56 -2.33 -1.85 -7.44
N LEU A 57 -2.64 -2.69 -6.44
CA LEU A 57 -1.75 -3.77 -6.00
C LEU A 57 -1.55 -4.85 -7.07
N LEU A 58 -2.58 -5.21 -7.83
CA LEU A 58 -2.44 -6.16 -8.94
C LEU A 58 -1.37 -5.70 -9.93
N TYR A 59 -1.42 -4.42 -10.29
CA TYR A 59 -0.43 -3.81 -11.16
C TYR A 59 0.98 -3.86 -10.54
N LEU A 60 1.14 -3.47 -9.27
CA LEU A 60 2.44 -3.50 -8.58
C LEU A 60 3.00 -4.92 -8.43
N HIS A 61 2.17 -5.88 -8.01
CA HIS A 61 2.57 -7.26 -7.79
C HIS A 61 2.97 -7.93 -9.10
N SER A 62 2.27 -7.65 -10.20
CA SER A 62 2.67 -8.10 -11.53
C SER A 62 3.99 -7.48 -12.02
N ALA A 63 4.33 -6.30 -11.50
CA ALA A 63 5.62 -5.64 -11.70
C ALA A 63 6.72 -6.17 -10.77
N ARG A 64 6.46 -7.21 -9.95
CA ARG A 64 7.38 -7.71 -8.91
C ARG A 64 7.71 -6.68 -7.82
N ILE A 65 6.80 -5.77 -7.51
CA ILE A 65 6.96 -4.80 -6.42
C ILE A 65 6.05 -5.19 -5.26
N LEU A 66 6.61 -5.39 -4.06
CA LEU A 66 5.85 -5.44 -2.80
C LEU A 66 5.87 -4.06 -2.17
N HIS A 67 4.71 -3.53 -1.78
CA HIS A 67 4.65 -2.20 -1.18
C HIS A 67 5.08 -2.20 0.29
N ARG A 68 4.66 -3.22 1.06
CA ARG A 68 5.06 -3.49 2.46
C ARG A 68 4.62 -2.47 3.51
N ASP A 69 4.18 -1.28 3.10
CA ASP A 69 3.62 -0.23 3.96
C ASP A 69 2.27 0.29 3.46
N ILE A 70 1.38 -0.62 3.05
CA ILE A 70 0.00 -0.25 2.69
C ILE A 70 -0.76 0.15 3.95
N LYS A 71 -1.12 1.44 4.03
CA LYS A 71 -1.88 2.04 5.13
C LYS A 71 -2.71 3.22 4.62
N PRO A 72 -3.76 3.66 5.32
CA PRO A 72 -4.63 4.73 4.83
C PRO A 72 -3.91 6.05 4.51
N GLY A 73 -2.81 6.37 5.22
CA GLY A 73 -1.98 7.54 4.92
C GLY A 73 -1.21 7.47 3.60
N ASN A 74 -0.93 6.27 3.10
CA ASN A 74 -0.22 6.03 1.82
C ASN A 74 -1.19 5.82 0.64
N LEU A 75 -2.48 6.08 0.87
CA LEU A 75 -3.55 5.96 -0.11
C LEU A 75 -4.15 7.34 -0.34
N LEU A 76 -3.62 8.07 -1.33
CA LEU A 76 -4.04 9.43 -1.65
C LEU A 76 -5.41 9.42 -2.32
N VAL A 77 -6.26 10.39 -1.98
CA VAL A 77 -7.64 10.51 -2.47
C VAL A 77 -7.92 11.93 -2.95
N ASN A 78 -8.70 12.05 -4.03
CA ASN A 78 -9.20 13.34 -4.52
C ASN A 78 -10.72 13.48 -4.34
N SER A 79 -11.25 14.67 -4.66
CA SER A 79 -12.69 14.97 -4.55
C SER A 79 -13.61 14.08 -5.39
N ASN A 80 -13.05 13.41 -6.41
CA ASN A 80 -13.78 12.46 -7.26
C ASN A 80 -13.68 11.02 -6.76
N CYS A 81 -13.21 10.81 -5.51
CA CYS A 81 -12.96 9.50 -4.91
C CYS A 81 -11.98 8.62 -5.71
N LEU A 82 -11.13 9.22 -6.55
CA LEU A 82 -10.02 8.51 -7.18
C LEU A 82 -8.94 8.30 -6.14
N LEU A 83 -8.43 7.07 -6.10
CA LEU A 83 -7.39 6.65 -5.17
C LEU A 83 -6.07 6.39 -5.90
N LYS A 84 -4.95 6.81 -5.30
CA LYS A 84 -3.60 6.49 -5.77
C LYS A 84 -2.71 6.03 -4.62
N ILE A 85 -2.08 4.88 -4.81
CA ILE A 85 -1.05 4.34 -3.91
C ILE A 85 0.22 5.20 -4.06
N CYS A 86 0.81 5.62 -2.95
CA CYS A 86 2.06 6.38 -2.89
C CYS A 86 2.98 5.85 -1.80
N ASP A 87 4.17 6.46 -1.67
CA ASP A 87 5.20 6.14 -0.68
C ASP A 87 5.76 4.72 -0.79
N PHE A 88 6.68 4.57 -1.75
CA PHE A 88 7.41 3.34 -2.01
C PHE A 88 8.72 3.25 -1.21
N GLY A 89 8.89 4.04 -0.14
CA GLY A 89 10.15 4.11 0.62
C GLY A 89 10.58 2.78 1.25
N LEU A 90 9.62 1.90 1.55
CA LEU A 90 9.86 0.54 2.06
C LEU A 90 9.59 -0.55 1.03
N ALA A 91 9.26 -0.19 -0.21
CA ALA A 91 8.95 -1.16 -1.24
C ALA A 91 10.19 -1.97 -1.61
N ARG A 92 9.98 -3.23 -1.98
CA ARG A 92 11.06 -4.15 -2.40
C ARG A 92 10.71 -4.84 -3.69
N VAL A 93 11.71 -5.03 -4.55
CA VAL A 93 11.56 -5.92 -5.69
C VAL A 93 11.66 -7.36 -5.17
N TRP A 94 10.66 -8.18 -5.49
CA TRP A 94 10.63 -9.58 -5.05
C TRP A 94 10.72 -10.53 -6.24
N ASP A 95 11.41 -11.65 -6.07
CA ASP A 95 11.39 -12.73 -7.04
C ASP A 95 10.61 -13.91 -6.46
N PRO A 96 9.51 -14.35 -7.10
CA PRO A 96 8.82 -15.57 -6.70
C PRO A 96 9.71 -16.83 -6.76
N SER A 97 10.77 -16.80 -7.56
CA SER A 97 11.69 -17.93 -7.78
C SER A 97 12.93 -17.92 -6.87
N GLU A 98 13.28 -16.79 -6.23
CA GLU A 98 14.36 -16.71 -5.26
C GLU A 98 13.79 -16.53 -3.85
N GLN A 99 14.15 -17.41 -2.91
CA GLN A 99 13.89 -17.22 -1.49
C GLN A 99 14.88 -16.23 -0.88
N ALA A 100 14.88 -15.00 -1.38
CA ALA A 100 15.70 -13.93 -0.85
C ALA A 100 15.17 -13.51 0.53
N THR A 101 16.07 -13.45 1.52
CA THR A 101 15.75 -12.87 2.83
C THR A 101 15.53 -11.38 2.67
N LEU A 102 14.33 -10.91 2.98
CA LEU A 102 13.99 -9.49 2.92
C LEU A 102 14.08 -8.87 4.33
N THR A 103 14.59 -7.65 4.44
CA THR A 103 14.83 -6.97 5.72
C THR A 103 13.53 -6.66 6.45
N HIS A 104 13.54 -6.68 7.79
CA HIS A 104 12.44 -6.15 8.60
C HIS A 104 12.72 -4.67 8.89
N GLU A 105 11.90 -3.78 8.34
CA GLU A 105 11.97 -2.35 8.65
C GLU A 105 10.92 -1.99 9.71
N VAL A 106 11.27 -1.11 10.65
CA VAL A 106 10.43 -0.76 11.80
C VAL A 106 9.63 0.51 11.47
N VAL A 107 8.33 0.35 11.23
CA VAL A 107 7.36 1.42 10.89
C VAL A 107 5.98 1.03 11.49
N THR A 108 4.95 1.87 11.32
CA THR A 108 3.56 1.68 11.74
C THR A 108 3.09 0.21 11.67
N GLN A 109 2.76 -0.38 12.81
CA GLN A 109 2.48 -1.82 12.94
C GLN A 109 1.02 -2.24 12.71
N TYR A 110 0.08 -1.29 12.72
CA TYR A 110 -1.36 -1.57 12.71
C TYR A 110 -1.84 -2.39 11.50
N TYR A 111 -1.15 -2.24 10.37
CA TYR A 111 -1.47 -2.89 9.09
C TYR A 111 -0.47 -4.00 8.72
N ARG A 112 0.45 -4.34 9.64
CA ARG A 112 1.52 -5.31 9.38
C ARG A 112 0.99 -6.73 9.49
N ALA A 113 1.36 -7.56 8.50
CA ALA A 113 0.96 -8.96 8.41
C ALA A 113 1.55 -9.82 9.56
N PRO A 114 0.83 -10.86 10.02
CA PRO A 114 1.25 -11.70 11.13
C PRO A 114 2.61 -12.38 10.89
N GLU A 115 2.90 -12.81 9.66
CA GLU A 115 4.20 -13.40 9.31
C GLU A 115 5.36 -12.41 9.49
N LEU A 116 5.15 -11.12 9.21
CA LEU A 116 6.17 -10.08 9.44
C LEU A 116 6.36 -9.80 10.94
N LEU A 117 5.28 -9.81 11.72
CA LEU A 117 5.31 -9.68 13.19
C LEU A 117 6.01 -10.87 13.86
N MET A 118 5.89 -12.06 13.25
CA MET A 118 6.52 -13.30 13.70
C MET A 118 7.94 -13.52 13.15
N GLY A 119 8.53 -12.53 12.48
CA GLY A 119 9.94 -12.59 12.03
C GLY A 119 10.20 -13.47 10.80
N ALA A 120 9.20 -13.64 9.92
CA ALA A 120 9.38 -14.37 8.67
C ALA A 120 10.39 -13.67 7.76
N ARG A 121 11.44 -14.40 7.35
CA ARG A 121 12.49 -13.92 6.45
C ARG A 121 12.08 -13.89 4.98
N ASN A 122 11.15 -14.78 4.62
CA ASN A 122 10.59 -14.90 3.28
C ASN A 122 9.09 -14.60 3.37
N TYR A 123 8.62 -13.68 2.54
CA TYR A 123 7.23 -13.28 2.46
C TYR A 123 6.87 -12.86 1.04
N THR A 124 5.59 -12.87 0.73
CA THR A 124 5.05 -12.70 -0.64
C THR A 124 4.14 -11.47 -0.72
N ALA A 125 3.51 -11.27 -1.89
CA ALA A 125 2.40 -10.34 -2.11
C ALA A 125 1.27 -10.44 -1.07
N ALA A 126 1.14 -11.57 -0.36
CA ALA A 126 0.16 -11.76 0.70
C ALA A 126 0.27 -10.70 1.81
N VAL A 127 1.46 -10.13 2.08
CA VAL A 127 1.63 -9.11 3.13
C VAL A 127 0.79 -7.86 2.84
N ASP A 128 0.71 -7.44 1.58
CA ASP A 128 -0.07 -6.27 1.18
C ASP A 128 -1.57 -6.58 1.25
N VAL A 129 -1.99 -7.82 0.93
CA VAL A 129 -3.40 -8.24 1.06
C VAL A 129 -3.88 -8.20 2.50
N TRP A 130 -3.02 -8.60 3.45
CA TRP A 130 -3.33 -8.46 4.87
C TRP A 130 -3.61 -7.00 5.24
N SER A 131 -2.72 -6.09 4.81
CA SER A 131 -2.89 -4.66 5.04
C SER A 131 -4.20 -4.13 4.45
N VAL A 132 -4.58 -4.58 3.25
CA VAL A 132 -5.90 -4.26 2.66
C VAL A 132 -7.05 -4.78 3.52
N GLY A 133 -6.94 -5.98 4.09
CA GLY A 133 -7.93 -6.50 5.03
C GLY A 133 -8.12 -5.58 6.25
N CYS A 134 -7.02 -5.14 6.87
CA CYS A 134 -7.07 -4.18 7.98
C CYS A 134 -7.73 -2.86 7.58
N ILE A 135 -7.38 -2.31 6.41
CA ILE A 135 -7.97 -1.06 5.87
C ILE A 135 -9.45 -1.26 5.54
N PHE A 136 -9.83 -2.41 5.00
CA PHE A 136 -11.22 -2.71 4.67
C PHE A 136 -12.09 -2.77 5.94
N ALA A 137 -11.61 -3.43 7.00
CA ALA A 137 -12.28 -3.40 8.29
C ALA A 137 -12.38 -1.97 8.87
N GLU A 138 -11.32 -1.17 8.71
CA GLU A 138 -11.30 0.22 9.17
C GLU A 138 -12.26 1.11 8.36
N LEU A 139 -12.42 0.88 7.05
CA LEU A 139 -13.43 1.55 6.22
C LEU A 139 -14.85 1.23 6.69
N LEU A 140 -15.11 -0.04 7.06
CA LEU A 140 -16.41 -0.49 7.56
C LEU A 140 -16.71 0.06 8.97
N GLY A 141 -15.71 0.08 9.87
CA GLY A 141 -15.88 0.40 11.29
C GLY A 141 -15.43 1.80 11.72
N ARG A 142 -14.81 2.58 10.81
CA ARG A 142 -14.24 3.92 11.07
C ARG A 142 -13.21 3.98 12.18
N ARG A 143 -12.59 2.85 12.51
CA ARG A 143 -11.61 2.69 13.58
C ARG A 143 -10.57 1.67 13.16
N ILE A 144 -9.32 1.91 13.54
CA ILE A 144 -8.21 1.00 13.32
C ILE A 144 -8.57 -0.37 13.92
N LEU A 145 -8.50 -1.43 13.11
CA LEU A 145 -8.91 -2.78 13.53
C LEU A 145 -8.01 -3.33 14.66
N PHE A 146 -6.70 -3.13 14.54
CA PHE A 146 -5.69 -3.61 15.49
C PHE A 146 -4.81 -2.43 15.90
N GLN A 147 -5.17 -1.76 16.99
CA GLN A 147 -4.44 -0.61 17.53
C GLN A 147 -3.58 -1.05 18.72
N ALA A 148 -2.31 -1.39 18.48
CA ALA A 148 -1.36 -1.85 19.50
C ALA A 148 -0.15 -0.94 19.68
N GLN A 149 0.44 -0.93 20.87
CA GLN A 149 1.65 -0.15 21.18
C GLN A 149 2.94 -0.87 20.75
N GLY A 150 2.92 -2.19 20.53
CA GLY A 150 4.09 -2.94 20.05
C GLY A 150 3.78 -4.21 19.26
N PRO A 151 4.79 -4.85 18.63
CA PRO A 151 4.58 -5.99 17.74
C PRO A 151 3.96 -7.21 18.43
N VAL A 152 4.33 -7.42 19.70
CA VAL A 152 3.79 -8.51 20.53
C VAL A 152 2.31 -8.30 20.82
N GLU A 153 1.92 -7.07 21.19
CA GLU A 153 0.53 -6.72 21.45
C GLU A 153 -0.29 -6.78 20.15
N GLN A 154 0.28 -6.30 19.04
CA GLN A 154 -0.32 -6.40 17.71
C GLN A 154 -0.64 -7.86 17.36
N LEU A 155 0.32 -8.77 17.55
CA LEU A 155 0.11 -10.20 17.34
C LEU A 155 -0.98 -10.76 18.26
N ASN A 156 -1.03 -10.33 19.53
CA ASN A 156 -2.07 -10.76 20.46
C ASN A 156 -3.47 -10.30 20.05
N LEU A 157 -3.64 -9.07 19.58
CA LEU A 157 -4.91 -8.57 19.06
C LEU A 157 -5.37 -9.37 17.83
N ILE A 158 -4.43 -9.76 16.97
CA ILE A 158 -4.71 -10.62 15.81
C ILE A 158 -5.19 -11.99 16.27
N ILE A 159 -4.48 -12.64 17.21
CA ILE A 159 -4.87 -13.94 17.80
C ILE A 159 -6.23 -13.86 18.50
N ASP A 160 -6.55 -12.74 19.16
CA ASP A 160 -7.83 -12.55 19.84
C ASP A 160 -9.02 -12.51 18.89
N LEU A 161 -8.81 -12.11 17.64
CA LEU A 161 -9.83 -12.08 16.59
C LEU A 161 -9.86 -13.39 15.80
N LEU A 162 -8.71 -13.84 15.30
CA LEU A 162 -8.58 -14.99 14.38
C LEU A 162 -8.48 -16.34 15.09
N GLY A 163 -8.23 -16.33 16.40
CA GLY A 163 -7.94 -17.53 17.19
C GLY A 163 -6.46 -17.89 17.21
N THR A 164 -6.09 -18.87 18.03
CA THR A 164 -4.70 -19.38 18.09
C THR A 164 -4.36 -20.12 16.80
N PRO A 165 -3.33 -19.68 16.04
CA PRO A 165 -2.93 -20.37 14.82
C PRO A 165 -2.31 -21.73 15.13
N SER A 166 -2.52 -22.67 14.23
CA SER A 166 -1.86 -23.98 14.26
C SER A 166 -0.37 -23.86 13.90
N VAL A 167 0.41 -24.91 14.22
CA VAL A 167 1.84 -24.99 13.85
C VAL A 167 2.05 -24.88 12.33
N ALA A 168 1.12 -25.43 11.55
CA ALA A 168 1.16 -25.34 10.08
C ALA A 168 0.99 -23.90 9.59
N GLU A 169 0.09 -23.13 10.21
CA GLU A 169 -0.14 -21.71 9.87
C GLU A 169 1.03 -20.81 10.33
N MET A 170 1.82 -21.25 11.31
CA MET A 170 3.04 -20.57 11.78
C MET A 170 4.34 -21.07 11.14
N ARG A 171 4.27 -21.69 9.95
CA ARG A 171 5.43 -22.32 9.31
C ARG A 171 6.59 -21.36 9.06
N TYR A 172 6.29 -20.09 8.75
CA TYR A 172 7.27 -19.05 8.47
C TYR A 172 7.70 -18.26 9.72
N ALA A 173 7.08 -18.50 10.88
CA ALA A 173 7.42 -17.82 12.12
C ALA A 173 8.82 -18.21 12.63
N CYS A 174 9.54 -17.24 13.20
CA CYS A 174 10.76 -17.52 13.94
C CYS A 174 10.48 -18.32 15.22
N GLU A 175 11.51 -18.94 15.78
CA GLU A 175 11.39 -19.79 16.96
C GLU A 175 10.82 -19.04 18.17
N GLY A 176 11.28 -17.82 18.42
CA GLY A 176 10.80 -16.98 19.52
C GLY A 176 9.29 -16.69 19.44
N ALA A 177 8.82 -16.26 18.27
CA ALA A 177 7.40 -15.99 18.04
C ALA A 177 6.54 -17.25 18.15
N ARG A 178 6.98 -18.38 17.57
CA ARG A 178 6.27 -19.66 17.66
C ARG A 178 6.14 -20.12 19.12
N ASN A 179 7.23 -20.03 19.89
CA ASN A 179 7.24 -20.38 21.31
C ASN A 179 6.33 -19.46 22.14
N HIS A 180 6.29 -18.16 21.82
CA HIS A 180 5.37 -17.21 22.47
C HIS A 180 3.90 -17.61 22.27
N VAL A 181 3.51 -17.97 21.04
CA VAL A 181 2.13 -18.39 20.73
C VAL A 181 1.80 -19.72 21.40
N LEU A 182 2.69 -20.72 21.31
CA LEU A 182 2.44 -22.06 21.86
C LEU A 182 2.38 -22.11 23.40
N LYS A 183 3.06 -21.18 24.09
CA LYS A 183 2.98 -21.04 25.55
C LYS A 183 1.71 -20.32 26.02
N SER A 184 1.02 -19.62 25.12
CA SER A 184 -0.19 -18.87 25.45
C SER A 184 -1.42 -19.79 25.50
N PRO A 185 -2.43 -19.50 26.33
CA PRO A 185 -3.68 -20.25 26.34
C PRO A 185 -4.36 -20.22 24.97
N PHE A 186 -5.00 -21.34 24.60
CA PHE A 186 -5.78 -21.44 23.36
C PHE A 186 -6.93 -20.41 23.35
N ARG A 187 -7.09 -19.71 22.22
CA ARG A 187 -8.16 -18.73 21.99
C ARG A 187 -8.99 -19.16 20.77
N PRO A 188 -10.32 -19.34 20.90
CA PRO A 188 -11.16 -19.63 19.75
C PRO A 188 -11.33 -18.39 18.85
N PRO A 189 -11.54 -18.56 17.53
CA PRO A 189 -11.80 -17.45 16.61
C PRO A 189 -13.07 -16.69 16.98
N LYS A 190 -13.06 -15.36 16.79
CA LYS A 190 -14.16 -14.44 17.12
C LYS A 190 -14.62 -13.64 15.89
N TYR A 191 -14.74 -14.30 14.73
CA TYR A 191 -15.16 -13.67 13.47
C TYR A 191 -16.51 -12.94 13.57
N PHE A 192 -17.40 -13.34 14.48
CA PHE A 192 -18.67 -12.64 14.72
C PHE A 192 -18.48 -11.14 15.06
N LYS A 193 -17.32 -10.76 15.64
CA LYS A 193 -16.98 -9.35 15.90
C LYS A 193 -16.90 -8.52 14.62
N LEU A 194 -16.55 -9.11 13.48
CA LEU A 194 -16.48 -8.38 12.21
C LEU A 194 -17.85 -7.90 11.74
N TYR A 195 -18.93 -8.63 12.03
CA TYR A 195 -20.30 -8.18 11.76
C TYR A 195 -20.74 -7.01 12.63
N SER A 196 -20.06 -6.76 13.75
CA SER A 196 -20.35 -5.63 14.64
C SER A 196 -19.63 -4.34 14.24
N LEU A 197 -18.80 -4.36 13.19
CA LEU A 197 -18.08 -3.17 12.70
C LEU A 197 -19.06 -2.07 12.27
N SER A 198 -20.07 -2.42 11.47
CA SER A 198 -21.18 -1.54 11.11
C SER A 198 -22.30 -2.32 10.41
N GLN A 199 -23.42 -1.66 10.11
CA GLN A 199 -24.49 -2.24 9.28
C GLN A 199 -24.04 -2.58 7.85
N GLN A 200 -22.91 -2.04 7.39
CA GLN A 200 -22.34 -2.32 6.06
C GLN A 200 -21.51 -3.61 6.04
N ALA A 201 -21.22 -4.22 7.19
CA ALA A 201 -20.50 -5.49 7.31
C ALA A 201 -21.42 -6.68 6.97
N THR A 202 -21.83 -6.77 5.70
CA THR A 202 -22.67 -7.86 5.18
C THR A 202 -21.93 -9.19 5.16
N GLN A 203 -22.64 -10.28 4.88
CA GLN A 203 -22.06 -11.61 4.76
C GLN A 203 -20.94 -11.66 3.71
N GLU A 204 -21.11 -10.98 2.58
CA GLU A 204 -20.12 -10.91 1.50
C GLU A 204 -18.93 -10.04 1.90
N ALA A 205 -19.17 -8.93 2.63
CA ALA A 205 -18.12 -8.07 3.14
C ALA A 205 -17.22 -8.83 4.13
N VAL A 206 -17.83 -9.46 5.13
CA VAL A 206 -17.12 -10.26 6.12
C VAL A 206 -16.48 -11.49 5.48
N GLY A 207 -17.14 -12.11 4.50
CA GLY A 207 -16.59 -13.25 3.75
C GLY A 207 -15.31 -12.90 2.98
N LEU A 208 -15.23 -11.74 2.34
CA LEU A 208 -13.98 -11.27 1.72
C LEU A 208 -12.94 -10.90 2.80
N LEU A 209 -13.37 -10.22 3.86
CA LEU A 209 -12.50 -9.76 4.93
C LEU A 209 -11.79 -10.91 5.65
N THR A 210 -12.48 -12.03 5.92
CA THR A 210 -11.86 -13.22 6.55
C THR A 210 -10.92 -13.96 5.62
N GLN A 211 -11.13 -13.90 4.31
CA GLN A 211 -10.21 -14.44 3.31
C GLN A 211 -8.92 -13.59 3.18
N MET A 212 -9.00 -12.28 3.44
CA MET A 212 -7.84 -11.39 3.54
C MET A 212 -7.11 -11.51 4.88
N LEU A 213 -7.86 -11.61 5.98
CA LEU A 213 -7.33 -11.73 7.36
C LEU A 213 -7.08 -13.21 7.72
N CYS A 214 -6.14 -13.82 7.01
CA CYS A 214 -5.70 -15.20 7.24
C CYS A 214 -4.27 -15.25 7.81
N PHE A 215 -4.03 -16.10 8.81
CA PHE A 215 -2.70 -16.29 9.40
C PHE A 215 -1.71 -16.89 8.40
N ASP A 216 -2.10 -17.95 7.70
CA ASP A 216 -1.27 -18.62 6.73
C ASP A 216 -1.23 -17.79 5.44
N PRO A 217 -0.07 -17.18 5.08
CA PRO A 217 0.02 -16.35 3.88
C PRO A 217 -0.20 -17.17 2.60
N ASP A 218 0.00 -18.49 2.62
CA ASP A 218 -0.20 -19.37 1.46
C ASP A 218 -1.71 -19.64 1.21
N LYS A 219 -2.56 -19.43 2.23
CA LYS A 219 -4.03 -19.58 2.14
C LYS A 219 -4.76 -18.26 2.04
N ARG A 220 -4.05 -17.14 2.23
CA ARG A 220 -4.62 -15.81 2.11
C ARG A 220 -5.02 -15.56 0.65
N ILE A 221 -6.20 -14.99 0.45
CA ILE A 221 -6.74 -14.72 -0.89
C ILE A 221 -5.74 -13.91 -1.72
N THR A 222 -5.59 -14.25 -3.00
CA THR A 222 -4.74 -13.45 -3.90
C THR A 222 -5.46 -12.15 -4.29
N VAL A 223 -4.72 -11.16 -4.77
CA VAL A 223 -5.33 -9.92 -5.26
C VAL A 223 -6.30 -10.18 -6.42
N GLY A 224 -5.96 -11.10 -7.33
CA GLY A 224 -6.82 -11.47 -8.46
C GLY A 224 -8.13 -12.12 -8.01
N ASP A 225 -8.06 -13.07 -7.08
CA ASP A 225 -9.25 -13.73 -6.53
C ASP A 225 -10.10 -12.75 -5.70
N ALA A 226 -9.45 -11.86 -4.95
CA ALA A 226 -10.13 -10.81 -4.20
C ALA A 226 -10.89 -9.85 -5.13
N LEU A 227 -10.28 -9.43 -6.23
CA LEU A 227 -10.96 -8.65 -7.26
C LEU A 227 -12.17 -9.41 -7.81
N ALA A 228 -12.04 -10.71 -8.09
CA ALA A 228 -13.13 -11.55 -8.59
C ALA A 228 -14.25 -11.82 -7.56
N HIS A 229 -14.07 -11.47 -6.28
CA HIS A 229 -15.03 -11.74 -5.22
C HIS A 229 -16.36 -10.97 -5.42
N PRO A 230 -17.54 -11.60 -5.19
CA PRO A 230 -18.85 -10.98 -5.41
C PRO A 230 -19.06 -9.62 -4.73
N TYR A 231 -18.49 -9.45 -3.52
CA TYR A 231 -18.55 -8.18 -2.79
C TYR A 231 -18.08 -6.96 -3.62
N LEU A 232 -17.10 -7.15 -4.52
CA LEU A 232 -16.49 -6.08 -5.31
C LEU A 232 -17.12 -5.87 -6.69
N GLU A 233 -18.11 -6.68 -7.08
CA GLU A 233 -18.74 -6.58 -8.40
C GLU A 233 -19.34 -5.19 -8.65
N GLU A 234 -20.13 -4.69 -7.70
CA GLU A 234 -20.72 -3.35 -7.79
C GLU A 234 -19.65 -2.24 -7.75
N GLY A 235 -18.61 -2.40 -6.93
CA GLY A 235 -17.50 -1.43 -6.84
C GLY A 235 -16.72 -1.34 -8.15
N ARG A 236 -16.44 -2.50 -8.77
CA ARG A 236 -15.82 -2.61 -10.10
C ARG A 236 -16.68 -1.92 -11.15
N LEU A 237 -17.98 -2.25 -11.19
CA LEU A 237 -18.92 -1.68 -12.16
C LEU A 237 -18.99 -0.16 -12.00
N ARG A 238 -19.14 0.33 -10.77
CA ARG A 238 -19.21 1.76 -10.47
C ARG A 238 -17.96 2.50 -10.94
N PHE A 239 -16.78 1.98 -10.60
CA PHE A 239 -15.51 2.57 -11.01
C PHE A 239 -15.40 2.67 -12.54
N HIS A 240 -15.73 1.60 -13.25
CA HIS A 240 -15.65 1.57 -14.71
C HIS A 240 -16.76 2.33 -15.43
N SER A 241 -17.88 2.60 -14.76
CA SER A 241 -19.01 3.35 -15.32
C SER A 241 -18.78 4.86 -15.33
N CYS A 242 -18.03 5.42 -14.37
CA CYS A 242 -17.90 6.88 -14.29
C CYS A 242 -16.55 7.43 -13.78
N MET A 243 -15.62 6.61 -13.29
CA MET A 243 -14.41 7.11 -12.62
C MET A 243 -13.13 6.82 -13.41
N CYS A 244 -13.04 5.64 -14.03
CA CYS A 244 -11.82 5.20 -14.69
C CYS A 244 -11.49 6.03 -15.95
N SER A 245 -10.20 6.07 -16.29
CA SER A 245 -9.70 6.62 -17.55
C SER A 245 -9.60 5.59 -18.69
N CYS A 246 -9.75 4.29 -18.39
CA CYS A 246 -9.62 3.22 -19.39
C CYS A 246 -10.91 2.95 -20.18
N CYS A 247 -12.07 3.36 -19.66
CA CYS A 247 -13.35 3.30 -20.37
C CYS A 247 -13.71 4.68 -20.90
N ARG A 248 -14.40 4.73 -22.05
CA ARG A 248 -14.77 6.00 -22.71
C ARG A 248 -16.25 6.06 -23.02
N THR A 249 -16.82 7.25 -22.99
CA THR A 249 -18.17 7.50 -23.49
C THR A 249 -18.07 8.04 -24.91
N THR A 250 -18.77 7.40 -25.84
CA THR A 250 -18.84 7.84 -27.25
C THR A 250 -19.69 9.11 -27.39
N SER A 251 -19.62 9.78 -28.54
CA SER A 251 -20.46 10.95 -28.86
C SER A 251 -21.96 10.69 -28.71
N ASN A 252 -22.38 9.43 -28.88
CA ASN A 252 -23.78 9.02 -28.80
C ASN A 252 -24.21 8.65 -27.37
N GLY A 253 -23.37 8.90 -26.36
CA GLY A 253 -23.66 8.61 -24.95
C GLY A 253 -23.42 7.14 -24.54
N THR A 254 -23.05 6.25 -25.48
CA THR A 254 -22.76 4.85 -25.15
C THR A 254 -21.40 4.71 -24.46
N ARG A 255 -21.38 4.05 -23.30
CA ARG A 255 -20.15 3.70 -22.57
C ARG A 255 -19.49 2.49 -23.21
N VAL A 256 -18.22 2.63 -23.59
CA VAL A 256 -17.36 1.55 -24.09
C VAL A 256 -16.40 1.17 -22.98
N TYR A 257 -16.54 -0.06 -22.49
CA TYR A 257 -15.72 -0.60 -21.42
C TYR A 257 -14.38 -1.12 -21.94
N ALA A 258 -13.34 -1.00 -21.12
CA ALA A 258 -12.02 -1.54 -21.41
C ALA A 258 -12.10 -3.07 -21.54
N GLN A 259 -11.37 -3.65 -22.50
CA GLN A 259 -11.29 -5.11 -22.65
C GLN A 259 -10.65 -5.77 -21.43
N ASN A 260 -9.58 -5.14 -20.90
CA ASN A 260 -8.97 -5.54 -19.64
C ASN A 260 -9.26 -4.47 -18.57
N PRO A 261 -10.23 -4.70 -17.66
CA PRO A 261 -10.55 -3.77 -16.60
C PRO A 261 -9.42 -3.61 -15.58
N GLU A 262 -8.54 -4.61 -15.45
CA GLU A 262 -7.56 -4.79 -14.38
C GLU A 262 -6.17 -5.10 -15.01
N PRO A 263 -5.52 -4.10 -15.63
CA PRO A 263 -4.26 -4.30 -16.34
C PRO A 263 -3.13 -4.66 -15.37
N VAL A 264 -2.25 -5.54 -15.85
CA VAL A 264 -0.97 -5.88 -15.24
C VAL A 264 0.14 -5.06 -15.87
N HIS A 265 1.28 -4.96 -15.19
CA HIS A 265 2.48 -4.36 -15.73
C HIS A 265 3.02 -5.21 -16.89
N SER A 266 3.47 -4.58 -17.98
CA SER A 266 3.95 -5.29 -19.17
C SER A 266 5.25 -6.03 -18.94
N GLU A 267 6.15 -5.43 -18.14
CA GLU A 267 7.48 -5.99 -17.85
C GLU A 267 7.79 -5.88 -16.35
N PRO A 268 8.04 -6.99 -15.64
CA PRO A 268 8.44 -6.94 -14.23
C PRO A 268 9.72 -6.14 -14.00
N PHE A 269 9.85 -5.50 -12.82
CA PHE A 269 11.09 -4.86 -12.43
C PHE A 269 12.23 -5.88 -12.32
N ASP A 270 13.41 -5.49 -12.79
CA ASP A 270 14.61 -6.31 -12.66
C ASP A 270 15.03 -6.40 -11.18
N VAL A 271 15.05 -7.61 -10.65
CA VAL A 271 15.47 -7.93 -9.27
C VAL A 271 16.94 -7.57 -9.00
N LYS A 272 17.76 -7.47 -10.05
CA LYS A 272 19.16 -7.03 -9.93
C LYS A 272 19.29 -5.53 -9.75
N TRP A 273 18.32 -4.75 -10.23
CA TRP A 273 18.37 -3.30 -10.20
C TRP A 273 18.56 -2.76 -8.77
N GLU A 274 17.79 -3.27 -7.80
CA GLU A 274 17.90 -2.87 -6.39
C GLU A 274 19.23 -3.35 -5.76
N LYS A 275 19.69 -4.56 -6.10
CA LYS A 275 20.98 -5.11 -5.65
C LYS A 275 22.16 -4.31 -6.22
N GLU A 276 22.05 -3.79 -7.44
CA GLU A 276 23.06 -2.95 -8.07
C GLU A 276 23.13 -1.57 -7.41
N LEU A 277 21.98 -0.93 -7.18
CA LEU A 277 21.94 0.39 -6.54
C LEU A 277 22.47 0.38 -5.11
N SER A 278 22.17 -0.67 -4.34
CA SER A 278 22.65 -0.79 -2.95
C SER A 278 24.16 -1.00 -2.81
N ARG A 279 24.86 -1.36 -3.90
CA ARG A 279 26.32 -1.51 -3.93
C ARG A 279 27.05 -0.22 -4.29
N LEU A 280 26.34 0.80 -4.79
CA LEU A 280 26.92 2.07 -5.16
C LEU A 280 27.27 2.89 -3.92
N SER A 281 28.38 3.60 -3.96
CA SER A 281 28.65 4.69 -3.03
C SER A 281 27.60 5.80 -3.20
N MET A 282 27.42 6.62 -2.17
CA MET A 282 26.53 7.79 -2.25
C MET A 282 26.89 8.75 -3.40
N PHE A 283 28.18 8.83 -3.75
CA PHE A 283 28.64 9.62 -4.88
C PHE A 283 28.16 9.04 -6.22
N GLU A 284 28.37 7.74 -6.44
CA GLU A 284 27.94 7.06 -7.67
C GLU A 284 26.42 7.03 -7.81
N LEU A 285 25.70 6.83 -6.70
CA LEU A 285 24.24 6.88 -6.69
C LEU A 285 23.74 8.28 -7.07
N ARG A 286 24.33 9.33 -6.49
CA ARG A 286 24.02 10.73 -6.82
C ARG A 286 24.29 11.04 -8.29
N ASP A 287 25.43 10.61 -8.83
CA ASP A 287 25.76 10.80 -10.25
C ASP A 287 24.78 10.05 -11.17
N ARG A 288 24.42 8.81 -10.83
CA ARG A 288 23.45 8.01 -11.59
C ARG A 288 22.06 8.65 -11.60
N ILE A 289 21.58 9.16 -10.46
CA ILE A 289 20.30 9.88 -10.39
C ILE A 289 20.37 11.18 -11.20
N TYR A 290 21.46 11.94 -11.09
CA TYR A 290 21.66 13.17 -11.86
C TYR A 290 21.59 12.91 -13.37
N LYS A 291 22.32 11.90 -13.86
CA LYS A 291 22.29 11.46 -15.27
C LYS A 291 20.88 11.04 -15.69
N PHE A 292 20.22 10.23 -14.87
CA PHE A 292 18.84 9.81 -15.14
C PHE A 292 17.90 11.00 -15.33
N ILE A 293 18.03 12.06 -14.51
CA ILE A 293 17.19 13.26 -14.62
C ILE A 293 17.51 14.03 -15.91
N ILE A 294 18.79 14.32 -16.18
CA ILE A 294 19.15 15.19 -17.31
C ILE A 294 18.99 14.53 -18.69
N GLU A 295 19.07 13.20 -18.75
CA GLU A 295 18.91 12.41 -19.98
C GLU A 295 17.45 12.11 -20.30
N ARG A 296 16.54 12.32 -19.33
CA ARG A 296 15.11 12.11 -19.52
C ARG A 296 14.54 13.19 -20.46
N ALA A 297 13.76 12.77 -21.45
CA ALA A 297 13.05 13.71 -22.31
C ALA A 297 11.97 14.44 -21.49
N PRO A 298 12.00 15.79 -21.39
CA PRO A 298 11.01 16.54 -20.63
C PRO A 298 9.64 16.46 -21.33
N PRO A 299 8.52 16.38 -20.58
CA PRO A 299 7.18 16.21 -21.14
C PRO A 299 6.77 17.30 -22.15
N TYR A 300 7.31 18.50 -22.00
CA TYR A 300 6.99 19.68 -22.81
C TYR A 300 8.15 20.14 -23.69
N HIS A 301 9.12 19.26 -23.98
CA HIS A 301 10.36 19.56 -24.74
C HIS A 301 11.28 20.63 -24.13
N ILE A 302 10.90 21.23 -22.99
CA ILE A 302 11.68 22.20 -22.25
C ILE A 302 11.85 21.66 -20.82
N PRO A 303 13.09 21.48 -20.33
CA PRO A 303 13.34 21.11 -18.95
C PRO A 303 12.80 22.15 -17.97
N LEU A 304 12.03 21.70 -16.99
CA LEU A 304 11.62 22.55 -15.88
C LEU A 304 12.75 22.60 -14.85
N CYS A 305 13.15 23.81 -14.47
CA CYS A 305 14.12 24.07 -13.41
C CYS A 305 13.46 24.86 -12.29
N ILE A 306 13.89 24.64 -11.05
CA ILE A 306 13.45 25.45 -9.93
C ILE A 306 14.29 26.73 -9.86
N ASN A 307 13.64 27.88 -9.64
CA ASN A 307 14.33 29.14 -9.37
C ASN A 307 14.38 29.37 -7.85
N PRO A 308 15.50 29.02 -7.18
CA PRO A 308 15.61 29.14 -5.73
C PRO A 308 15.60 30.60 -5.24
N ASP A 309 15.90 31.56 -6.11
CA ASP A 309 15.94 32.98 -5.76
C ASP A 309 14.54 33.62 -5.78
N SER A 310 13.55 32.94 -6.36
CA SER A 310 12.19 33.45 -6.48
C SER A 310 11.48 33.56 -5.13
N ASN A 311 10.67 34.61 -4.96
CA ASN A 311 9.86 34.79 -3.75
C ASN A 311 8.87 33.61 -3.55
N ALA A 312 8.32 33.07 -4.63
CA ALA A 312 7.42 31.91 -4.58
C ALA A 312 8.12 30.68 -3.99
N PHE A 313 9.37 30.40 -4.39
CA PHE A 313 10.14 29.31 -3.83
C PHE A 313 10.48 29.53 -2.34
N LYS A 314 10.88 30.74 -1.97
CA LYS A 314 11.16 31.11 -0.57
C LYS A 314 9.91 30.96 0.33
N SER A 315 8.72 31.27 -0.19
CA SER A 315 7.46 31.02 0.50
C SER A 315 7.08 29.54 0.56
N PHE A 316 7.39 28.77 -0.49
CA PHE A 316 7.14 27.33 -0.52
C PHE A 316 7.94 26.59 0.56
N ILE A 317 9.26 26.83 0.66
CA ILE A 317 10.14 26.14 1.63
C ILE A 317 9.84 26.50 3.09
N THR A 318 9.17 27.63 3.33
CA THR A 318 8.76 28.07 4.68
C THR A 318 7.33 27.66 5.03
N SER A 319 6.60 27.02 4.12
CA SER A 319 5.24 26.57 4.34
C SER A 319 5.18 25.32 5.23
N SER A 320 4.40 25.38 6.30
CA SER A 320 4.19 24.29 7.26
C SER A 320 3.34 23.12 6.74
N VAL A 321 2.91 23.15 5.48
CA VAL A 321 2.13 22.08 4.84
C VAL A 321 2.98 20.83 4.58
N ALA A 322 4.31 20.95 4.63
CA ALA A 322 5.28 19.86 4.55
C ALA A 322 5.81 19.48 5.95
N GLN A 323 4.96 18.99 6.85
CA GLN A 323 5.47 18.30 8.05
C GLN A 323 6.00 16.93 7.65
N ALA A 324 7.21 16.59 8.08
CA ALA A 324 7.74 15.23 8.01
C ALA A 324 6.75 14.29 8.70
N SER A 325 6.44 13.14 8.09
CA SER A 325 5.62 12.11 8.73
C SER A 325 6.25 11.82 10.10
N GLU A 326 5.50 12.03 11.18
CA GLU A 326 5.94 11.63 12.52
C GLU A 326 6.25 10.14 12.47
N LEU A 327 7.55 9.79 12.53
CA LEU A 327 7.98 8.41 12.67
C LEU A 327 7.49 7.94 14.05
N PRO A 328 6.64 6.90 14.15
CA PRO A 328 6.28 6.38 15.45
C PRO A 328 7.56 5.84 16.13
N PRO A 329 7.67 5.96 17.47
CA PRO A 329 8.83 5.47 18.21
C PRO A 329 9.00 3.97 17.97
N SER A 330 10.23 3.57 17.63
CA SER A 330 10.63 2.18 17.40
C SER A 330 10.51 1.35 18.69
N PRO A 331 9.71 0.26 18.73
CA PRO A 331 9.77 -0.69 19.83
C PRO A 331 10.81 -1.79 19.58
N HIS A 332 11.36 -2.32 20.67
CA HIS A 332 12.38 -3.36 20.70
C HIS A 332 12.04 -4.59 19.84
N ALA A 333 13.04 -5.11 19.13
CA ALA A 333 12.97 -6.38 18.44
C ALA A 333 12.62 -7.51 19.41
N TRP A 334 12.04 -8.59 18.90
CA TRP A 334 11.99 -9.85 19.64
C TRP A 334 13.44 -10.29 19.88
N GLU A 335 13.93 -10.14 21.12
CA GLU A 335 15.17 -10.76 21.58
C GLU A 335 15.00 -12.28 21.72
#